data_AF-A0A916M7I3-F1
#
_entry.id   AF-A0A916M7I3-F1
#
_cell.length_a   1.000
_cell.length_b   1.000
_cell.length_c   1.000
_cell.angle_alpha   90.00
_cell.angle_beta   90.00
_cell.angle_gamma   90.00
#
_symmetry.space_group_name_H-M   'P 1'
#
loop_
_entity.id
_entity.type
_entity.pdbx_description
1 polymer ?
#
loop_
_entity_poly.entity_id
_entity_poly.type
_entity_poly.pdbx_seq_one_letter_code
_entity_poly.pdbx_strand_id
1 'polypeptide(L)'
;MSTIAPSRLNDVSNAALFRELTADNFTLLAEDIAKRVATYQNGSPTTIIGPPTSGARVLNEFWRDAPGGEWRCTGAGTPGTWIQIRLAAVTTDPSSGTIPTGYLILNVTTGHLKRHAGAYVWEVPEA
;
A
#
# COMPACT_ATOMS: atom_id res chain seq x y z
N MET A 1 0.51 -8.58 -25.27
CA MET A 1 1.20 -7.34 -24.85
C MET A 1 1.86 -7.64 -23.52
N SER A 2 3.18 -7.41 -23.38
CA SER A 2 3.93 -7.78 -22.17
C SER A 2 3.84 -6.65 -21.14
N THR A 3 3.70 -6.99 -19.86
CA THR A 3 3.77 -6.01 -18.75
C THR A 3 5.11 -6.10 -18.04
N ILE A 4 5.56 -4.99 -17.48
CA ILE A 4 6.76 -4.92 -16.65
C ILE A 4 6.39 -5.42 -15.25
N ALA A 5 6.70 -6.68 -14.95
CA ALA A 5 6.53 -7.22 -13.61
C ALA A 5 7.39 -6.45 -12.58
N PRO A 6 6.91 -6.23 -11.35
CA PRO A 6 5.64 -6.69 -10.76
C PRO A 6 4.43 -5.76 -11.01
N SER A 7 4.57 -4.78 -11.90
CA SER A 7 3.57 -3.74 -12.15
C SER A 7 2.54 -4.14 -13.23
N ARG A 8 1.53 -3.29 -13.40
CA ARG A 8 0.57 -3.33 -14.51
C ARG A 8 1.00 -2.50 -15.73
N LEU A 9 2.18 -1.88 -15.70
CA LEU A 9 2.65 -1.04 -16.79
C LEU A 9 3.04 -1.89 -18.00
N ASN A 10 2.66 -1.41 -19.18
CA ASN A 10 3.05 -2.00 -20.45
C ASN A 10 4.56 -1.84 -20.66
N ASP A 11 5.21 -2.91 -21.14
CA ASP A 11 6.56 -2.83 -21.66
C ASP A 11 6.55 -2.08 -23.00
N VAL A 12 7.21 -0.93 -23.03
CA VAL A 12 7.30 -0.05 -24.21
C VAL A 12 8.57 -0.30 -25.02
N SER A 13 9.45 -1.19 -24.56
CA SER A 13 10.75 -1.45 -25.19
C SER A 13 10.55 -2.02 -26.60
N ASN A 14 11.05 -1.31 -27.62
CA ASN A 14 10.90 -1.68 -29.04
C ASN A 14 9.45 -1.92 -29.49
N ALA A 15 8.47 -1.33 -28.79
CA ALA A 15 7.07 -1.52 -29.12
C ALA A 15 6.70 -0.78 -30.41
N ALA A 16 6.09 -1.50 -31.37
CA ALA A 16 5.54 -0.89 -32.59
C ALA A 16 4.47 0.19 -32.26
N LEU A 17 3.78 0.03 -31.12
CA LEU A 17 2.76 0.94 -30.61
C LEU A 17 3.27 1.82 -29.46
N PHE A 18 4.55 2.20 -29.47
CA PHE A 18 5.20 2.95 -28.38
C PHE A 18 4.36 4.12 -27.81
N ARG A 19 3.77 4.94 -28.69
CA ARG A 19 2.99 6.12 -28.29
C ARG A 19 1.71 5.74 -27.52
N GLU A 20 1.00 4.71 -27.98
CA GLU A 20 -0.26 4.26 -27.38
C GLU A 20 0.01 3.63 -26.02
N LEU A 21 0.99 2.72 -25.94
CA LEU A 21 1.38 2.07 -24.69
C LEU A 21 1.87 3.06 -23.63
N THR A 22 2.56 4.11 -24.07
CA THR A 22 3.01 5.18 -23.17
C THR A 22 1.83 5.98 -22.64
N ALA A 23 0.84 6.31 -23.48
CA ALA A 23 -0.37 7.01 -23.05
C ALA A 23 -1.20 6.16 -22.07
N ASP A 24 -1.31 4.85 -22.31
CA ASP A 24 -1.93 3.91 -21.38
C ASP A 24 -1.18 3.89 -20.05
N ASN A 25 0.15 3.82 -20.05
CA ASN A 25 0.96 3.86 -18.83
C ASN A 25 0.75 5.15 -18.04
N PHE A 26 0.64 6.31 -18.68
CA PHE A 26 0.31 7.56 -17.99
C PHE A 26 -1.09 7.53 -17.38
N THR A 27 -2.06 6.91 -18.05
CA THR A 27 -3.41 6.72 -17.50
C THR A 27 -3.38 5.80 -16.28
N LEU A 28 -2.68 4.67 -16.36
CA LEU A 28 -2.49 3.74 -15.25
C LEU A 28 -1.78 4.42 -14.06
N LEU A 29 -0.72 5.19 -14.31
CA LEU A 29 0.01 5.92 -13.26
C LEU A 29 -0.85 7.03 -12.65
N ALA A 30 -1.59 7.78 -13.47
CA ALA A 30 -2.52 8.78 -12.97
C ALA A 30 -3.60 8.13 -12.09
N GLU A 31 -4.10 6.96 -12.47
CA GLU A 31 -4.98 6.16 -11.63
C GLU A 31 -4.29 5.64 -10.37
N ASP A 32 -3.07 5.13 -10.40
CA ASP A 32 -2.37 4.63 -9.20
C ASP A 32 -2.08 5.75 -8.20
N ILE A 33 -1.71 6.93 -8.72
CA ILE A 33 -1.49 8.15 -7.95
C ILE A 33 -2.83 8.69 -7.39
N ALA A 34 -3.88 8.74 -8.21
CA ALA A 34 -5.17 9.33 -7.84
C ALA A 34 -6.09 8.39 -7.04
N LYS A 35 -6.13 7.09 -7.35
CA LYS A 35 -7.06 6.11 -6.75
C LYS A 35 -6.57 5.49 -5.45
N ARG A 36 -5.42 5.95 -4.92
CA ARG A 36 -4.86 5.46 -3.64
C ARG A 36 -4.95 3.93 -3.47
N VAL A 37 -4.67 3.17 -4.54
CA VAL A 37 -4.81 1.70 -4.54
C VAL A 37 -3.68 1.05 -3.75
N ALA A 38 -3.96 -0.10 -3.12
CA ALA A 38 -2.96 -0.92 -2.46
C ALA A 38 -1.82 -1.29 -3.44
N THR A 39 -0.59 -1.39 -2.93
CA THR A 39 0.59 -1.64 -3.76
C THR A 39 0.46 -2.96 -4.51
N TYR A 40 0.69 -2.92 -5.83
CA TYR A 40 0.67 -4.12 -6.66
C TYR A 40 1.88 -5.02 -6.39
N GLN A 41 1.61 -6.32 -6.24
CA GLN A 41 2.58 -7.40 -6.19
C GLN A 41 2.17 -8.47 -7.19
N ASN A 42 3.12 -8.90 -8.03
CA ASN A 42 2.90 -9.98 -9.00
C ASN A 42 1.62 -9.76 -9.85
N GLY A 43 1.35 -8.51 -10.26
CA GLY A 43 0.21 -8.18 -11.11
C GLY A 43 -1.14 -8.03 -10.39
N SER A 44 -1.21 -8.09 -9.05
CA SER A 44 -2.44 -7.83 -8.29
C SER A 44 -2.20 -6.92 -7.08
N PRO A 45 -3.20 -6.15 -6.61
CA PRO A 45 -3.06 -5.38 -5.38
C PRO A 45 -2.73 -6.29 -4.18
N THR A 46 -1.88 -5.82 -3.28
CA THR A 46 -1.56 -6.56 -2.05
C THR A 46 -2.80 -6.74 -1.18
N THR A 47 -2.90 -7.90 -0.54
CA THR A 47 -3.90 -8.20 0.50
C THR A 47 -3.30 -8.09 1.91
N ILE A 48 -2.02 -7.72 2.02
CA ILE A 48 -1.30 -7.59 3.30
C ILE A 48 -1.77 -6.34 4.02
N ILE A 49 -2.09 -6.48 5.31
CA ILE A 49 -2.29 -5.34 6.22
C ILE A 49 -0.93 -4.98 6.82
N GLY A 50 -0.48 -3.75 6.61
CA GLY A 50 0.83 -3.30 7.03
C GLY A 50 1.92 -3.29 5.95
N PRO A 51 3.18 -3.01 6.36
CA PRO A 51 4.32 -3.00 5.45
C PRO A 51 4.65 -4.43 4.98
N PRO A 52 5.40 -4.58 3.87
CA PRO A 52 5.77 -5.89 3.38
C PRO A 52 6.69 -6.60 4.39
N THR A 53 6.45 -7.89 4.60
CA THR A 53 7.25 -8.74 5.53
C THR A 53 8.29 -9.59 4.81
N SER A 54 8.39 -9.47 3.48
CA SER A 54 9.36 -10.18 2.65
C SER A 54 9.85 -9.35 1.45
N GLY A 55 10.90 -9.85 0.80
CA GLY A 55 11.54 -9.23 -0.37
C GLY A 55 12.60 -8.19 0.02
N ALA A 56 13.56 -7.96 -0.87
CA ALA A 56 14.55 -6.89 -0.69
C ALA A 56 13.89 -5.53 -0.92
N ARG A 57 14.12 -4.59 0.00
CA ARG A 57 13.52 -3.25 0.03
C ARG A 57 14.57 -2.18 0.10
N VAL A 58 14.26 -1.02 -0.49
CA VAL A 58 15.17 0.12 -0.57
C VAL A 58 14.72 1.27 0.34
N LEU A 59 15.66 2.11 0.76
CA LEU A 59 15.37 3.29 1.56
C LEU A 59 14.40 4.22 0.81
N ASN A 60 13.42 4.78 1.51
CA ASN A 60 12.34 5.61 0.98
C ASN A 60 11.39 4.90 0.00
N GLU A 61 11.44 3.58 -0.12
CA GLU A 61 10.39 2.83 -0.82
C GLU A 61 9.03 3.14 -0.19
N PHE A 62 8.04 3.34 -1.05
CA PHE A 62 6.66 3.62 -0.66
C PHE A 62 5.82 2.37 -0.80
N TRP A 63 4.96 2.13 0.19
CA TRP A 63 4.07 0.99 0.22
C TRP A 63 2.69 1.40 0.73
N ARG A 64 1.64 0.96 0.04
CA ARG A 64 0.27 1.09 0.50
C ARG A 64 -0.29 -0.30 0.77
N ASP A 65 -0.75 -0.51 1.99
CA ASP A 65 -1.32 -1.79 2.41
C ASP A 65 -2.75 -1.98 1.89
N ALA A 66 -3.34 -3.15 2.17
CA ALA A 66 -4.68 -3.51 1.71
C ALA A 66 -5.79 -2.56 2.19
N PRO A 67 -5.81 -2.11 3.48
CA PRO A 67 -6.75 -1.07 3.94
C PRO A 67 -6.48 0.35 3.42
N GLY A 68 -5.32 0.60 2.80
CA GLY A 68 -4.96 1.91 2.25
C GLY A 68 -4.05 2.76 3.14
N GLY A 69 -3.56 2.21 4.26
CA GLY A 69 -2.51 2.81 5.07
C GLY A 69 -1.22 2.94 4.29
N GLU A 70 -0.56 4.09 4.40
CA GLU A 70 0.65 4.39 3.65
C GLU A 70 1.87 4.27 4.53
N TRP A 71 2.91 3.64 3.98
CA TRP A 71 4.14 3.27 4.66
C TRP A 71 5.34 3.74 3.87
N ARG A 72 6.40 4.13 4.59
CA ARG A 72 7.69 4.47 4.02
C ARG A 72 8.80 3.64 4.67
N CYS A 73 9.65 3.07 3.84
CA CYS A 73 10.84 2.36 4.30
C CYS A 73 11.87 3.36 4.82
N THR A 74 12.26 3.22 6.10
CA THR A 74 13.29 4.03 6.77
C THR A 74 14.64 3.34 6.85
N GLY A 75 14.70 2.04 6.57
CA GLY A 75 15.94 1.27 6.51
C GLY A 75 15.85 0.18 5.45
N ALA A 76 16.75 0.21 4.47
CA ALA A 76 16.83 -0.83 3.45
C ALA A 76 17.13 -2.21 4.07
N GLY A 77 16.64 -3.29 3.46
CA GLY A 77 16.87 -4.64 3.95
C GLY A 77 15.86 -5.66 3.41
N THR A 78 15.83 -6.84 4.03
CA THR A 78 14.91 -7.93 3.67
C THR A 78 14.14 -8.35 4.93
N PRO A 79 12.98 -7.74 5.25
CA PRO A 79 12.12 -6.89 4.41
C PRO A 79 12.25 -5.38 4.60
N GLY A 80 13.30 -4.88 5.25
CA GLY A 80 13.47 -3.46 5.56
C GLY A 80 12.68 -3.00 6.79
N THR A 81 12.94 -1.77 7.23
CA THR A 81 12.29 -1.14 8.39
C THR A 81 11.32 -0.07 7.90
N TRP A 82 10.11 -0.02 8.47
CA TRP A 82 9.01 0.77 7.93
C TRP A 82 8.35 1.63 8.99
N ILE A 83 7.89 2.81 8.60
CA ILE A 83 7.00 3.66 9.41
C ILE A 83 5.70 3.90 8.63
N GLN A 84 4.59 3.97 9.35
CA GLN A 84 3.34 4.42 8.78
C GLN A 84 3.37 5.95 8.67
N ILE A 85 3.13 6.48 7.48
CA ILE A 85 3.11 7.92 7.19
C ILE A 85 1.69 8.45 6.97
N ARG A 86 0.72 7.56 6.71
CA ARG A 86 -0.71 7.88 6.67
C ARG A 86 -1.51 6.71 7.23
N LEU A 87 -2.47 7.04 8.10
CA LEU A 87 -3.44 6.08 8.64
C LEU A 87 -4.35 5.52 7.54
N ALA A 88 -4.79 4.28 7.72
CA ALA A 88 -5.87 3.74 6.89
C ALA A 88 -7.20 4.31 7.35
N ALA A 89 -8.05 4.74 6.42
CA ALA A 89 -9.40 5.22 6.71
C ALA A 89 -10.39 4.15 6.25
N VAL A 90 -11.07 3.50 7.20
CA VAL A 90 -11.94 2.34 6.93
C VAL A 90 -13.33 2.55 7.50
N THR A 91 -14.34 1.99 6.84
CA THR A 91 -15.72 1.97 7.35
C THR A 91 -15.95 0.83 8.35
N THR A 92 -15.14 -0.22 8.28
CA THR A 92 -15.15 -1.37 9.18
C THR A 92 -13.73 -1.73 9.54
N ASP A 93 -13.46 -1.98 10.83
CA ASP A 93 -12.13 -2.34 11.27
C ASP A 93 -11.74 -3.72 10.70
N PRO A 94 -10.49 -3.89 10.24
CA PRO A 94 -10.01 -5.18 9.81
C PRO A 94 -9.99 -6.15 10.99
N SER A 95 -10.58 -7.33 10.80
CA SER A 95 -10.51 -8.44 11.74
C SER A 95 -9.32 -9.33 11.37
N SER A 96 -8.12 -9.04 11.88
CA SER A 96 -7.04 -10.01 11.77
C SER A 96 -6.04 -9.95 12.92
N GLY A 97 -5.57 -11.12 13.36
CA GLY A 97 -4.41 -11.26 14.24
C GLY A 97 -3.07 -10.97 13.55
N THR A 98 -3.09 -10.55 12.28
CA THR A 98 -1.92 -10.18 11.49
C THR A 98 -1.71 -8.67 11.39
N ILE A 99 -2.52 -7.86 12.09
CA ILE A 99 -2.32 -6.41 12.13
C ILE A 99 -0.98 -6.09 12.81
N PRO A 100 -0.09 -5.30 12.16
CA PRO A 100 1.17 -4.92 12.76
C PRO A 100 0.97 -4.18 14.09
N THR A 101 1.86 -4.44 15.05
CA THR A 101 1.93 -3.64 16.27
C THR A 101 2.28 -2.19 15.93
N GLY A 102 1.51 -1.26 16.48
CA GLY A 102 1.62 0.17 16.22
C GLY A 102 0.80 0.67 15.04
N TYR A 103 0.04 -0.18 14.33
CA TYR A 103 -0.77 0.24 13.20
C TYR A 103 -1.91 1.19 13.61
N LEU A 104 -2.04 2.31 12.90
CA LEU A 104 -3.04 3.34 13.12
C LEU A 104 -4.14 3.25 12.05
N ILE A 105 -5.37 3.21 12.51
CA ILE A 105 -6.59 3.18 11.70
C ILE A 105 -7.54 4.28 12.16
N LEU A 106 -8.13 5.00 11.22
CA LEU A 106 -9.32 5.82 11.46
C LEU A 106 -10.55 5.04 11.01
N ASN A 107 -11.42 4.71 11.96
CA ASN A 107 -12.73 4.20 11.64
C ASN A 107 -13.63 5.39 11.30
N VAL A 108 -13.94 5.59 10.01
CA VAL A 108 -14.72 6.76 9.57
C VAL A 108 -16.20 6.66 9.92
N THR A 109 -16.69 5.47 10.28
CA THR A 109 -18.07 5.27 10.71
C THR A 109 -18.25 5.75 12.15
N THR A 110 -17.29 5.46 13.02
CA THR A 110 -17.35 5.85 14.44
C THR A 110 -16.57 7.13 14.78
N GLY A 111 -15.74 7.62 13.86
CA GLY A 111 -14.82 8.74 14.11
C GLY A 111 -13.61 8.37 14.97
N HIS A 112 -13.47 7.11 15.40
CA HIS A 112 -12.45 6.71 16.36
C HIS A 112 -11.09 6.51 15.70
N LEU A 113 -10.05 7.05 16.32
CA LEU A 113 -8.67 6.68 16.02
C LEU A 113 -8.29 5.44 16.82
N LYS A 114 -7.86 4.39 16.14
CA LYS A 114 -7.49 3.11 16.75
C LYS A 114 -6.00 2.82 16.54
N ARG A 115 -5.32 2.45 17.63
CA ARG A 115 -3.94 1.95 17.61
C ARG A 115 -3.93 0.47 17.98
N HIS A 116 -3.53 -0.36 17.03
CA HIS A 116 -3.38 -1.79 17.24
C HIS A 116 -2.01 -2.10 17.87
N ALA A 117 -1.99 -3.02 18.82
CA ALA A 117 -0.78 -3.52 19.47
C ALA A 117 -0.91 -5.03 19.68
N GLY A 118 -0.65 -5.79 18.60
CA GLY A 118 -0.94 -7.22 18.56
C GLY A 118 -2.45 -7.47 18.70
N ALA A 119 -2.85 -8.26 19.68
CA ALA A 119 -4.26 -8.55 19.97
C ALA A 119 -5.00 -7.41 20.71
N TYR A 120 -4.27 -6.38 21.18
CA TYR A 120 -4.86 -5.25 21.89
C TYR A 120 -5.16 -4.09 20.95
N VAL A 121 -6.25 -3.37 21.22
CA VAL A 121 -6.63 -2.16 20.49
C VAL A 121 -6.86 -1.05 21.51
N TRP A 122 -6.20 0.07 21.29
CA TRP A 122 -6.46 1.32 22.02
C TRP A 122 -7.30 2.22 21.12
N GLU A 123 -8.43 2.67 21.64
CA GLU A 123 -9.34 3.57 20.91
C GLU A 123 -9.32 4.94 21.58
N VAL A 124 -9.13 5.97 20.78
CA VAL A 124 -9.36 7.36 21.17
C VAL A 124 -10.69 7.77 20.55
N PRO A 125 -11.75 7.97 21.35
CA PRO A 125 -13.03 8.48 20.86
C PRO A 125 -12.85 9.86 20.25
N GLU A 126 -13.73 10.23 19.32
CA GLU A 126 -13.83 11.62 18.89
C GLU A 126 -14.30 12.49 20.08
N ALA A 127 -13.83 13.74 20.13
CA ALA A 127 -14.13 14.67 21.23
C ALA A 127 -15.57 15.20 21.16
#